data_AF-A0A6B3F920-F1
#
_entry.id   AF-A0A6B3F920-F1
#
_cell.length_a   1.000
_cell.length_b   1.000
_cell.length_c   1.000
_cell.angle_alpha   90.00
_cell.angle_beta   90.00
_cell.angle_gamma   90.00
#
_symmetry.space_group_name_H-M   'P 1'
#
loop_
_entity.id
_entity.type
_entity.pdbx_description
1 polymer ?
#
loop_
_entity_poly.entity_id
_entity_poly.type
_entity_poly.pdbx_seq_one_letter_code
_entity_poly.pdbx_strand_id
1 'polypeptide(L)'
;PEGGSLGLARSIEQRYLRLGGEVSYNTKVEEVLIEGDSAVGVRLSDGSEVRADIVVAACDGPTTMRSLLKGRDLGKEYERLYTDTIEKPGMVFP
;
A
#
# COMPACT_ATOMS: atom_id res chain seq x y z
N PRO A 1 22.41 -7.40 -9.28
CA PRO A 1 22.58 -8.06 -7.97
C PRO A 1 22.84 -9.55 -8.15
N GLU A 2 23.70 -10.14 -7.32
CA GLU A 2 23.81 -11.59 -7.22
C GLU A 2 22.45 -12.18 -6.80
N GLY A 3 21.97 -13.21 -7.51
CA GLY A 3 20.62 -13.75 -7.29
C GLY A 3 19.45 -12.91 -7.86
N GLY A 4 19.72 -11.88 -8.67
CA GLY A 4 18.69 -11.08 -9.35
C GLY A 4 17.77 -10.29 -8.41
N SER A 5 16.55 -9.98 -8.85
CA SER A 5 15.58 -9.20 -8.06
C SER A 5 15.14 -9.93 -6.79
N LEU A 6 15.03 -11.25 -6.84
CA LEU A 6 14.69 -12.06 -5.65
C LEU A 6 15.81 -12.00 -4.61
N GLY A 7 17.07 -12.13 -5.03
CA GLY A 7 18.23 -12.00 -4.14
C GLY A 7 18.27 -10.64 -3.45
N LEU A 8 17.97 -9.57 -4.18
CA LEU A 8 17.85 -8.23 -3.62
C LEU A 8 16.74 -8.13 -2.57
N ALA A 9 15.53 -8.61 -2.87
CA ALA A 9 14.40 -8.58 -1.93
C ALA A 9 14.71 -9.35 -0.65
N ARG A 10 15.31 -10.54 -0.76
CA ARG A 10 15.74 -11.35 0.39
C ARG A 10 16.82 -10.68 1.23
N SER A 11 17.78 -10.00 0.60
CA SER A 11 18.81 -9.25 1.34
C SER A 11 18.21 -8.12 2.19
N ILE A 12 17.19 -7.43 1.66
CA ILE A 12 16.50 -6.35 2.38
C ILE A 12 15.67 -6.91 3.54
N GLU A 13 14.86 -7.94 3.28
CA GLU A 13 14.06 -8.64 4.30
C GLU A 13 14.95 -9.10 5.47
N GLN A 14 16.05 -9.79 5.18
CA GLN A 14 16.97 -10.27 6.21
C GLN A 14 17.58 -9.14 7.04
N ARG A 15 17.90 -7.99 6.42
CA ARG A 15 18.40 -6.83 7.16
C ARG A 15 17.32 -6.24 8.05
N TYR A 16 16.09 -6.11 7.56
CA TYR A 16 14.96 -5.60 8.31
C TYR A 16 14.65 -6.47 9.54
N LEU A 17 14.58 -7.80 9.37
CA LEU A 17 14.40 -8.75 10.46
C LEU A 17 15.52 -8.66 11.51
N ARG A 18 16.78 -8.56 11.08
CA ARG A 18 17.93 -8.39 12.01
C ARG A 18 17.90 -7.09 12.81
N LEU A 19 17.17 -6.09 12.35
CA LEU A 19 16.97 -4.82 13.06
C LEU A 19 15.76 -4.85 13.99
N GLY A 20 15.08 -6.00 14.12
CA GLY A 20 13.88 -6.17 14.95
C GLY A 20 12.57 -5.88 14.22
N GLY A 21 12.61 -5.71 12.89
CA GLY A 21 11.40 -5.61 12.09
C GLY A 21 10.65 -6.95 12.00
N GLU A 22 9.34 -6.88 11.80
CA GLU A 22 8.47 -8.04 11.64
C GLU A 22 7.85 -8.06 10.24
N VAL A 23 7.75 -9.25 9.65
CA VAL A 23 7.11 -9.46 8.34
C VAL A 23 6.06 -10.56 8.45
N SER A 24 4.80 -10.19 8.19
CA SER A 24 3.68 -11.11 8.16
C SER A 24 3.34 -11.47 6.73
N TYR A 25 3.53 -12.74 6.38
CA TYR A 25 3.21 -13.29 5.06
C TYR A 25 1.80 -13.86 5.01
N ASN A 26 1.21 -13.88 3.81
CA ASN A 26 -0.17 -14.33 3.60
C ASN A 26 -1.19 -13.56 4.46
N THR A 27 -0.86 -12.31 4.79
CA THR A 27 -1.64 -11.45 5.68
C THR A 27 -2.17 -10.28 4.85
N LYS A 28 -3.30 -10.49 4.18
CA LYS A 28 -3.85 -9.49 3.27
C LYS A 28 -4.50 -8.36 4.08
N VAL A 29 -4.10 -7.12 3.80
CA VAL A 29 -4.78 -5.92 4.28
C VAL A 29 -5.98 -5.64 3.39
N GLU A 30 -7.14 -5.39 3.99
CA GLU A 30 -8.38 -5.04 3.27
C GLU A 30 -8.76 -3.56 3.42
N GLU A 31 -8.30 -2.89 4.48
CA GLU A 31 -8.68 -1.51 4.77
C GLU A 31 -7.59 -0.80 5.59
N VAL A 32 -7.37 0.47 5.30
CA VAL A 32 -6.64 1.38 6.19
C VAL A 32 -7.65 2.03 7.12
N LEU A 33 -7.43 1.88 8.42
CA LEU A 33 -8.28 2.47 9.46
C LEU A 33 -7.95 3.95 9.58
N ILE A 34 -8.97 4.81 9.48
CA ILE A 34 -8.84 6.26 9.56
C ILE A 34 -9.74 6.79 10.68
N GLU A 35 -9.16 7.58 11.58
CA GLU A 35 -9.88 8.35 12.60
C GLU A 35 -9.69 9.85 12.30
N GLY A 36 -10.80 10.56 12.06
CA GLY A 36 -10.75 11.91 11.50
C GLY A 36 -10.06 11.90 10.12
N ASP A 37 -8.92 12.60 10.05
CA ASP A 37 -8.09 12.73 8.85
C ASP A 37 -6.76 11.96 8.97
N SER A 38 -6.61 11.08 9.96
CA SER A 38 -5.35 10.37 10.24
C SER A 38 -5.49 8.86 10.15
N ALA A 39 -4.53 8.22 9.49
CA ALA A 39 -4.39 6.77 9.51
C ALA A 39 -3.92 6.30 10.89
N VAL A 40 -4.55 5.26 11.39
CA VAL A 40 -4.34 4.76 12.76
C VAL A 40 -4.10 3.24 12.81
N GLY A 41 -4.06 2.59 11.66
CA GLY A 41 -3.84 1.17 11.55
C GLY A 41 -4.40 0.58 10.26
N VAL A 42 -4.50 -0.75 10.24
CA VAL A 42 -5.05 -1.52 9.12
C VAL A 42 -5.97 -2.63 9.63
N ARG A 43 -6.97 -2.99 8.83
CA ARG A 43 -7.78 -4.19 9.02
C ARG A 43 -7.38 -5.26 8.01
N LEU A 44 -7.19 -6.47 8.53
CA LEU A 44 -6.81 -7.64 7.76
C LEU A 44 -8.04 -8.38 7.23
N SER A 45 -7.84 -9.26 6.25
CA SER A 45 -8.92 -10.03 5.62
C SER A 45 -9.63 -11.00 6.56
N ASP A 46 -9.01 -11.39 7.66
CA ASP A 46 -9.63 -12.19 8.73
C ASP A 46 -10.46 -11.35 9.71
N GLY A 47 -10.51 -10.03 9.51
CA GLY A 47 -11.23 -9.08 10.36
C GLY A 47 -10.41 -8.54 11.53
N SER A 48 -9.21 -9.04 11.79
CA SER A 48 -8.33 -8.51 12.83
C SER A 48 -7.76 -7.15 12.46
N GLU A 49 -7.37 -6.37 13.48
CA GLU A 49 -6.85 -5.01 13.31
C GLU A 49 -5.44 -4.89 13.88
N VAL A 50 -4.58 -4.16 13.15
CA VAL A 50 -3.22 -3.83 13.57
C VAL A 50 -3.13 -2.32 13.67
N ARG A 51 -2.89 -1.80 14.88
CA ARG A 51 -2.76 -0.37 15.15
C ARG A 51 -1.34 0.12 14.83
N ALA A 52 -1.25 1.31 14.26
CA ALA A 52 0.02 1.94 13.92
C ALA A 52 -0.12 3.46 13.89
N ASP A 53 0.92 4.19 14.30
CA ASP A 53 0.96 5.65 14.19
C ASP A 53 1.16 6.11 12.75
N ILE A 54 1.78 5.27 11.91
CA ILE A 54 2.10 5.55 10.51
C ILE A 54 1.78 4.32 9.67
N VAL A 55 1.09 4.52 8.55
CA VAL A 55 0.81 3.49 7.55
C VAL A 55 1.46 3.90 6.22
N VAL A 56 2.31 3.03 5.66
CA VAL A 56 2.96 3.24 4.35
C VAL A 56 2.40 2.24 3.36
N ALA A 57 1.64 2.72 2.37
CA ALA A 57 1.12 1.90 1.29
C ALA A 57 2.20 1.72 0.19
N ALA A 58 2.84 0.55 0.17
CA ALA A 58 3.78 0.15 -0.88
C ALA A 58 3.12 -0.71 -1.98
N CYS A 59 1.83 -0.47 -2.24
CA CYS A 59 1.04 -1.09 -3.31
C CYS A 59 0.73 -0.07 -4.42
N ASP A 60 0.07 -0.51 -5.49
CA ASP A 60 -0.32 0.40 -6.57
C ASP A 60 -1.35 1.44 -6.11
N GLY A 61 -1.36 2.57 -6.80
CA GLY A 61 -2.25 3.70 -6.51
C GLY A 61 -3.73 3.33 -6.52
N PRO A 62 -4.28 2.77 -7.62
CA PRO A 62 -5.69 2.37 -7.68
C PRO A 62 -6.14 1.48 -6.52
N THR A 63 -5.35 0.47 -6.14
CA THR A 63 -5.63 -0.40 -4.98
C THR A 63 -5.67 0.41 -3.69
N THR A 64 -4.69 1.28 -3.47
CA THR A 64 -4.63 2.14 -2.26
C THR A 64 -5.87 3.02 -2.16
N MET A 65 -6.22 3.69 -3.26
CA MET A 65 -7.29 4.69 -3.31
C MET A 65 -8.68 4.07 -3.22
N ARG A 66 -8.95 3.06 -4.05
CA ARG A 66 -10.31 2.50 -4.21
C ARG A 66 -10.59 1.41 -3.18
N SER A 67 -9.62 0.55 -2.92
CA SER A 67 -9.83 -0.63 -2.07
C SER A 67 -9.45 -0.37 -0.62
N LEU A 68 -8.23 0.12 -0.35
CA LEU A 68 -7.72 0.26 1.02
C LEU A 68 -8.30 1.47 1.74
N LEU A 69 -8.39 2.62 1.06
CA LEU A 69 -9.02 3.84 1.57
C LEU A 69 -10.53 3.89 1.33
N LYS A 70 -11.12 2.80 0.81
CA LYS A 70 -12.56 2.64 0.57
C LYS A 70 -13.18 3.77 -0.26
N GLY A 71 -12.44 4.29 -1.24
CA GLY A 71 -12.92 5.35 -2.13
C GLY A 71 -13.09 6.70 -1.44
N ARG A 72 -12.40 6.94 -0.31
CA ARG A 72 -12.29 8.29 0.26
C ARG A 72 -11.75 9.26 -0.79
N ASP A 73 -12.37 10.43 -0.86
CA ASP A 73 -11.98 11.49 -1.77
C ASP A 73 -10.65 12.11 -1.31
N LEU A 74 -9.59 11.92 -2.11
CA LEU A 74 -8.29 12.60 -1.91
C LEU A 74 -8.11 13.80 -2.85
N GLY A 75 -9.16 14.21 -3.54
CA GLY A 75 -9.17 15.31 -4.49
C GLY A 75 -9.48 14.88 -5.92
N LYS A 76 -10.03 15.83 -6.67
CA LYS A 76 -10.45 15.65 -8.08
C LYS A 76 -9.28 15.30 -9.00
N GLU A 77 -8.06 15.69 -8.63
CA GLU A 77 -6.84 15.38 -9.35
C GLU A 77 -6.56 13.86 -9.38
N TYR A 78 -6.70 13.19 -8.23
CA TYR A 78 -6.49 11.74 -8.13
C TYR A 78 -7.60 10.96 -8.83
N GLU A 79 -8.84 11.40 -8.72
CA GLU A 79 -9.94 10.81 -9.46
C GLU A 79 -9.69 10.90 -10.96
N ARG A 80 -9.38 12.09 -11.48
CA ARG A 80 -9.08 12.31 -12.89
C ARG A 80 -7.87 11.52 -13.36
N LEU A 81 -6.84 11.40 -12.52
CA LEU A 81 -5.64 10.64 -12.84
C LEU A 81 -6.00 9.18 -13.15
N TYR A 82 -6.80 8.55 -12.27
CA TYR A 82 -7.15 7.13 -12.36
C TYR A 82 -8.45 6.83 -13.13
N THR A 83 -9.10 7.81 -13.76
CA THR A 83 -10.33 7.61 -14.55
C THR A 83 -10.25 8.11 -15.99
N ASP A 84 -9.59 9.24 -16.23
CA ASP A 84 -9.49 9.87 -17.56
C ASP A 84 -8.04 9.85 -18.05
N THR A 85 -7.11 10.33 -17.23
CA THR A 85 -5.74 10.59 -17.68
C THR A 85 -5.00 9.31 -18.04
N ILE A 86 -5.08 8.27 -17.21
CA ILE A 86 -4.38 7.00 -17.44
C ILE A 86 -4.84 6.28 -18.73
N GLU A 87 -6.03 6.60 -19.25
CA GLU A 87 -6.57 5.97 -20.48
C GLU A 87 -6.17 6.72 -21.76
N LYS A 88 -5.50 7.88 -21.66
CA LYS A 88 -5.17 8.70 -22.84
C LYS A 88 -4.01 8.11 -23.65
N PRO A 89 -4.08 8.21 -25.00
CA PRO A 89 -2.98 7.80 -25.87
C PRO A 89 -1.67 8.54 -25.52
N GLY A 90 -0.57 7.80 -25.43
CA GLY A 90 0.76 8.35 -25.14
C GLY A 90 1.09 8.46 -23.65
N MET A 91 0.16 8.13 -22.75
CA MET A 91 0.46 8.01 -21.33
C MET A 91 1.19 6.70 -21.05
N VAL A 92 2.33 6.80 -20.36
CA VAL A 92 3.21 5.65 -20.04
C VAL A 92 3.03 5.20 -18.59
N PHE A 93 2.74 6.13 -17.68
CA PHE A 93 2.42 5.92 -16.27
C PHE A 93 1.47 7.04 -15.79
N PRO A 94 0.63 6.79 -14.77
CA PRO A 94 0.02 7.88 -14.02
C PRO A 94 1.07 8.71 -13.26
#